data_AF-A0A396J8H0-F1
#
_entry.id   AF-A0A396J8H0-F1
#
_cell.length_a   1.000
_cell.length_b   1.000
_cell.length_c   1.000
_cell.angle_alpha   90.00
_cell.angle_beta   90.00
_cell.angle_gamma   90.00
#
_symmetry.space_group_name_H-M   'P 1'
#
loop_
_entity.id
_entity.type
_entity.pdbx_description
1 polymer ?
#
loop_
_entity_poly.entity_id
_entity_poly.type
_entity_poly.pdbx_seq_one_letter_code
_entity_poly.pdbx_strand_id
1 'polypeptide(L)'
;MEELKLKYLKGFLTRTHLCVVDFVLKLQEWESRIRGCYAGLDSFNNNDFLKIIIIDACFIIELFLRCYFRNAYCLKNDPILSKPWLLDDIIRDLVLLENQLPYFVLEDIYKLAGLNPEFPSFTTITIHYFQHFNVQNINSERAQCPKHFTDLLRTFLLPLSFDFVQEVGNAIEHVYSVSQLSEAGLVFQVSESKCLLDLEFDKGVLKMPCFHVYDSTEMYMRNILAFEECNYSGQNYITQYLIMLDFLINSEKDVSILVEKGIIVNWMGDANALDTMINNLCKNISMYRFNSKYRSLCKGLNGFYENPRNKYKAIFVHEYFNTPWKIASTITAVLLLLFTFIQAVCSIWSLFK
;
A
#
# COMPACT_ATOMS: atom_id res chain seq x y z
N MET A 1 -18.28 -15.11 16.84
CA MET A 1 -17.21 -15.66 15.98
C MET A 1 -16.81 -17.07 16.37
N GLU A 2 -16.62 -17.40 17.65
CA GLU A 2 -16.19 -18.74 18.09
C GLU A 2 -17.06 -19.90 17.59
N GLU A 3 -18.39 -19.78 17.67
CA GLU A 3 -19.30 -20.82 17.13
C GLU A 3 -19.12 -21.05 15.62
N LEU A 4 -18.81 -20.00 14.85
CA LEU A 4 -18.55 -20.11 13.42
C LEU A 4 -17.22 -20.83 13.18
N LYS A 5 -16.17 -20.50 13.94
CA LYS A 5 -14.88 -21.20 13.88
C LYS A 5 -15.07 -22.70 14.14
N LEU A 6 -15.87 -23.08 15.13
CA LEU A 6 -16.18 -24.50 15.40
C LEU A 6 -16.95 -25.19 14.26
N LYS A 7 -17.90 -24.50 13.62
CA LYS A 7 -18.61 -25.03 12.43
C LYS A 7 -17.64 -25.29 11.26
N TYR A 8 -16.70 -24.37 11.06
CA TYR A 8 -15.67 -24.51 10.02
C TYR A 8 -14.65 -25.60 10.35
N LEU A 9 -14.20 -25.69 11.61
CA LEU A 9 -13.39 -26.81 12.08
C LEU A 9 -14.08 -28.15 11.81
N LYS A 10 -15.37 -28.28 12.14
CA LYS A 10 -16.14 -29.49 11.82
C LYS A 10 -16.18 -29.75 10.30
N GLY A 11 -16.35 -28.70 9.50
CA GLY A 11 -16.27 -28.76 8.05
C GLY A 11 -14.92 -29.29 7.54
N PHE A 12 -13.83 -28.74 8.07
CA PHE A 12 -12.46 -29.14 7.75
C PHE A 12 -12.19 -30.61 8.08
N LEU A 13 -12.55 -31.05 9.30
CA LEU A 13 -12.36 -32.43 9.74
C LEU A 13 -13.21 -33.40 8.91
N THR A 14 -14.42 -33.00 8.55
CA THR A 14 -15.29 -33.82 7.68
C THR A 14 -14.72 -33.93 6.26
N ARG A 15 -14.12 -32.85 5.73
CA ARG A 15 -13.52 -32.82 4.40
C ARG A 15 -12.25 -33.67 4.31
N THR A 16 -11.44 -33.65 5.36
CA THR A 16 -10.10 -34.26 5.36
C THR A 16 -10.09 -35.68 5.91
N HIS A 17 -11.14 -36.09 6.63
CA HIS A 17 -11.17 -37.33 7.41
C HIS A 17 -9.99 -37.47 8.41
N LEU A 18 -9.33 -36.36 8.74
CA LEU A 18 -8.22 -36.32 9.69
C LEU A 18 -8.69 -36.69 11.09
N CYS A 19 -7.87 -37.51 11.78
CA CYS A 19 -8.03 -37.73 13.21
C CYS A 19 -7.49 -36.53 13.99
N VAL A 20 -8.31 -35.96 14.88
CA VAL A 20 -7.91 -34.84 15.75
C VAL A 20 -6.72 -35.22 16.66
N VAL A 21 -6.58 -36.49 17.01
CA VAL A 21 -5.48 -36.97 17.88
C VAL A 21 -4.13 -36.83 17.16
N ASP A 22 -4.04 -37.30 15.91
CA ASP A 22 -2.81 -37.20 15.10
C ASP A 22 -2.40 -35.74 14.90
N PHE A 23 -3.41 -34.87 14.79
CA PHE A 23 -3.24 -33.44 14.67
C PHE A 23 -2.64 -32.78 15.92
N VAL A 24 -3.18 -33.13 17.10
CA VAL A 24 -2.68 -32.63 18.39
C VAL A 24 -1.24 -33.10 18.62
N LEU A 25 -0.92 -34.36 18.29
CA LEU A 25 0.45 -34.89 18.43
C LEU A 25 1.44 -34.13 17.55
N LYS A 26 1.09 -33.84 16.29
CA LYS A 26 1.96 -33.04 15.40
C LYS A 26 2.16 -31.61 15.88
N LEU A 27 1.12 -30.99 16.44
CA LEU A 27 1.24 -29.64 16.99
C LEU A 27 2.05 -29.57 18.28
N GLN A 28 2.03 -30.61 19.10
CA GLN A 28 2.95 -30.73 20.23
C GLN A 28 4.42 -30.77 19.77
N GLU A 29 4.71 -31.42 18.65
CA GLU A 29 6.07 -31.39 18.05
C GLU A 29 6.45 -29.97 17.60
N TRP A 30 5.49 -29.18 17.10
CA TRP A 30 5.74 -27.82 16.63
C TRP A 30 5.61 -26.74 17.70
N GLU A 31 5.13 -27.07 18.91
CA GLU A 31 4.77 -26.10 19.94
C GLU A 31 5.89 -25.09 20.21
N SER A 32 7.12 -25.57 20.41
CA SER A 32 8.28 -24.70 20.67
C SER A 32 8.54 -23.73 19.51
N ARG A 33 8.41 -24.19 18.27
CA ARG A 33 8.59 -23.35 17.07
C ARG A 33 7.48 -22.32 16.95
N ILE A 34 6.22 -22.71 17.21
CA ILE A 34 5.07 -21.80 17.16
C ILE A 34 5.20 -20.74 18.26
N ARG A 35 5.52 -21.14 19.49
CA ARG A 35 5.74 -20.20 20.61
C ARG A 35 6.87 -19.21 20.33
N GLY A 36 7.94 -19.67 19.67
CA GLY A 36 9.04 -18.81 19.25
C GLY A 36 8.65 -17.71 18.25
N CYS A 37 7.45 -17.76 17.65
CA CYS A 37 6.93 -16.69 16.79
C CYS A 37 6.23 -15.56 17.56
N TYR A 38 5.98 -15.72 18.87
CA TYR A 38 5.24 -14.76 19.68
C TYR A 38 6.09 -14.27 20.86
N ALA A 39 5.92 -13.00 21.23
CA ALA A 39 6.50 -12.46 22.45
C ALA A 39 5.52 -12.64 23.64
N GLY A 40 6.04 -12.94 24.83
CA GLY A 40 5.27 -12.90 26.08
C GLY A 40 4.27 -14.05 26.31
N LEU A 41 4.56 -15.26 25.81
CA LEU A 41 3.70 -16.44 25.99
C LEU A 41 3.98 -17.27 27.25
N ASP A 42 4.88 -16.82 28.13
CA ASP A 42 5.37 -17.60 29.27
C ASP A 42 4.27 -17.96 30.31
N SER A 43 3.12 -17.28 30.26
CA SER A 43 1.98 -17.47 31.16
C SER A 43 0.84 -18.34 30.59
N PHE A 44 0.91 -18.75 29.32
CA PHE A 44 -0.17 -19.51 28.67
C PHE A 44 -0.04 -21.01 28.88
N ASN A 45 -1.09 -21.63 29.42
CA ASN A 45 -1.23 -23.09 29.51
C ASN A 45 -1.08 -23.74 28.12
N ASN A 46 -0.21 -24.75 28.01
CA ASN A 46 0.14 -25.43 26.76
C ASN A 46 -1.08 -25.95 26.00
N ASN A 47 -2.03 -26.57 26.72
CA ASN A 47 -3.21 -27.17 26.09
C ASN A 47 -4.17 -26.11 25.51
N ASP A 48 -4.34 -24.99 26.20
CA ASP A 48 -5.24 -23.92 25.76
C ASP A 48 -4.64 -23.18 24.56
N PHE A 49 -3.31 -22.94 24.59
CA PHE A 49 -2.58 -22.34 23.47
C PHE A 49 -2.73 -23.15 22.18
N LEU A 50 -2.40 -24.45 22.21
CA LEU A 50 -2.49 -25.31 21.02
C LEU A 50 -3.93 -25.43 20.52
N LYS A 51 -4.92 -25.47 21.43
CA LYS A 51 -6.33 -25.49 21.05
C LYS A 51 -6.74 -24.25 20.25
N ILE A 52 -6.27 -23.06 20.65
CA ILE A 52 -6.54 -21.81 19.92
C ILE A 52 -5.93 -21.90 18.51
N ILE A 53 -4.66 -22.29 18.41
CA ILE A 53 -3.95 -22.43 17.13
C ILE A 53 -4.68 -23.40 16.19
N ILE A 54 -5.12 -24.56 16.71
CA ILE A 54 -5.87 -25.58 15.95
C ILE A 54 -7.15 -25.00 15.36
N ILE A 55 -7.97 -24.41 16.23
CA ILE A 55 -9.30 -23.91 15.85
C ILE A 55 -9.13 -22.83 14.77
N ASP A 56 -8.17 -21.94 14.95
CA ASP A 56 -7.96 -20.81 14.04
C ASP A 56 -7.33 -21.26 12.72
N ALA A 57 -6.34 -22.15 12.76
CA ALA A 57 -5.72 -22.68 11.55
C ALA A 57 -6.73 -23.47 10.69
N CYS A 58 -7.49 -24.38 11.29
CA CYS A 58 -8.52 -25.14 10.57
C CYS A 58 -9.63 -24.24 10.04
N PHE A 59 -10.02 -23.21 10.81
CA PHE A 59 -10.99 -22.20 10.36
C PHE A 59 -10.50 -21.49 9.09
N ILE A 60 -9.27 -20.98 9.10
CA ILE A 60 -8.66 -20.25 7.98
C ILE A 60 -8.55 -21.14 6.74
N ILE A 61 -8.04 -22.37 6.90
CA ILE A 61 -7.86 -23.30 5.78
C ILE A 61 -9.20 -23.66 5.14
N GLU A 62 -10.20 -24.02 5.95
CA GLU A 62 -11.53 -24.35 5.43
C GLU A 62 -12.21 -23.15 4.79
N LEU A 63 -12.01 -21.94 5.34
CA LEU A 63 -12.50 -20.70 4.72
C LEU A 63 -11.89 -20.50 3.34
N PHE A 64 -10.57 -20.64 3.20
CA PHE A 64 -9.89 -20.46 1.92
C PHE A 64 -10.33 -21.52 0.91
N LEU A 65 -10.45 -22.79 1.34
CA LEU A 65 -10.97 -23.87 0.51
C LEU A 65 -12.41 -23.61 0.03
N ARG A 66 -13.30 -23.13 0.91
CA ARG A 66 -14.68 -22.79 0.55
C ARG A 66 -14.75 -21.62 -0.42
N CYS A 67 -13.91 -20.60 -0.24
CA CYS A 67 -13.82 -19.47 -1.15
C CYS A 67 -13.27 -19.89 -2.52
N TYR A 68 -12.30 -20.81 -2.55
CA TYR A 68 -11.70 -21.31 -3.78
C TYR A 68 -12.66 -22.19 -4.57
N PHE A 69 -13.28 -23.19 -3.93
CA PHE A 69 -14.25 -24.10 -4.56
C PHE A 69 -15.69 -23.56 -4.55
N ARG A 70 -15.86 -22.25 -4.38
CA ARG A 70 -17.17 -21.62 -4.21
C ARG A 70 -18.05 -21.87 -5.42
N ASN A 71 -19.24 -22.42 -5.19
CA ASN A 71 -20.31 -22.52 -6.18
C ASN A 71 -21.58 -21.78 -5.72
N ALA A 72 -22.57 -21.66 -6.62
CA ALA A 72 -23.80 -20.92 -6.36
C ALA A 72 -24.62 -21.45 -5.16
N TYR A 73 -24.49 -22.74 -4.84
CA TYR A 73 -25.17 -23.36 -3.70
C TYR A 73 -24.45 -23.04 -2.37
N CYS A 74 -23.12 -23.14 -2.34
CA CYS A 74 -22.31 -22.77 -1.18
C CYS A 74 -22.56 -21.32 -0.74
N LEU A 75 -22.71 -20.41 -1.70
CA LEU A 75 -22.97 -19.00 -1.44
C LEU A 75 -24.24 -18.70 -0.67
N LYS A 76 -25.31 -19.49 -0.86
CA LYS A 76 -26.61 -19.19 -0.25
C LYS A 76 -26.75 -19.73 1.16
N ASN A 77 -26.06 -20.83 1.46
CA ASN A 77 -26.29 -21.61 2.68
C ASN A 77 -25.13 -21.54 3.67
N ASP A 78 -23.96 -21.05 3.24
CA ASP A 78 -22.81 -20.93 4.12
C ASP A 78 -22.94 -19.68 5.02
N PRO A 79 -22.70 -19.81 6.34
CA PRO A 79 -22.95 -18.73 7.29
C PRO A 79 -22.02 -17.51 7.15
N ILE A 80 -20.89 -17.65 6.46
CA ILE A 80 -19.94 -16.56 6.18
C ILE A 80 -20.00 -16.16 4.72
N LEU A 81 -19.89 -17.11 3.77
CA LEU A 81 -19.84 -16.79 2.34
C LEU A 81 -21.14 -16.15 1.82
N SER A 82 -22.27 -16.33 2.51
CA SER A 82 -23.53 -15.62 2.22
C SER A 82 -23.52 -14.14 2.63
N LYS A 83 -22.50 -13.68 3.37
CA LYS A 83 -22.40 -12.34 3.94
C LYS A 83 -21.09 -11.67 3.51
N PRO A 84 -21.07 -10.95 2.37
CA PRO A 84 -19.85 -10.31 1.86
C PRO A 84 -19.14 -9.42 2.88
N TRP A 85 -19.88 -8.60 3.64
CA TRP A 85 -19.31 -7.73 4.68
C TRP A 85 -18.54 -8.49 5.77
N LEU A 86 -18.95 -9.73 6.09
CA LEU A 86 -18.27 -10.55 7.10
C LEU A 86 -16.96 -11.12 6.54
N LEU A 87 -16.87 -11.37 5.23
CA LEU A 87 -15.59 -11.72 4.60
C LEU A 87 -14.62 -10.55 4.66
N ASP A 88 -15.09 -9.32 4.44
CA ASP A 88 -14.25 -8.13 4.55
C ASP A 88 -13.75 -7.92 5.99
N ASP A 89 -14.60 -8.12 7.00
CA ASP A 89 -14.19 -8.13 8.41
C ASP A 89 -13.12 -9.19 8.69
N ILE A 90 -13.31 -10.43 8.21
CA ILE A 90 -12.33 -11.50 8.40
C ILE A 90 -11.02 -11.19 7.69
N ILE A 91 -11.04 -10.63 6.47
CA ILE A 91 -9.83 -10.19 5.78
C ILE A 91 -9.07 -9.16 6.60
N ARG A 92 -9.77 -8.18 7.18
CA ARG A 92 -9.15 -7.18 8.05
C ARG A 92 -8.49 -7.85 9.25
N ASP A 93 -9.22 -8.70 9.96
CA ASP A 93 -8.72 -9.43 11.13
C ASP A 93 -7.50 -10.29 10.79
N LEU A 94 -7.48 -10.96 9.63
CA LEU A 94 -6.37 -11.82 9.22
C LEU A 94 -5.09 -11.06 8.87
N VAL A 95 -5.14 -9.74 8.67
CA VAL A 95 -3.97 -8.92 8.31
C VAL A 95 -3.39 -8.16 9.50
N LEU A 96 -4.17 -7.99 10.58
CA LEU A 96 -3.72 -7.36 11.80
C LEU A 96 -2.56 -8.13 12.43
N LEU A 97 -1.47 -7.43 12.76
CA LEU A 97 -0.26 -8.04 13.34
C LEU A 97 -0.52 -8.79 14.65
N GLU A 98 -1.48 -8.30 15.45
CA GLU A 98 -1.91 -8.93 16.69
C GLU A 98 -2.65 -10.28 16.49
N ASN A 99 -3.14 -10.54 15.27
CA ASN A 99 -3.94 -11.71 14.95
C ASN A 99 -3.30 -12.57 13.84
N GLN A 100 -1.97 -12.68 13.85
CA GLN A 100 -1.23 -13.52 12.90
C GLN A 100 -1.03 -14.94 13.44
N LEU A 101 -1.21 -15.91 12.55
CA LEU A 101 -0.66 -17.26 12.71
C LEU A 101 0.59 -17.40 11.85
N PRO A 102 1.65 -18.10 12.33
CA PRO A 102 2.78 -18.43 11.49
C PRO A 102 2.31 -19.24 10.28
N TYR A 103 2.64 -18.78 9.08
CA TYR A 103 2.15 -19.38 7.84
C TYR A 103 2.51 -20.87 7.70
N PHE A 104 3.68 -21.27 8.21
CA PHE A 104 4.11 -22.67 8.18
C PHE A 104 3.13 -23.59 8.89
N VAL A 105 2.46 -23.12 9.95
CA VAL A 105 1.45 -23.91 10.66
C VAL A 105 0.29 -24.22 9.71
N LEU A 106 -0.21 -23.21 9.00
CA LEU A 106 -1.30 -23.38 8.05
C LEU A 106 -0.91 -24.30 6.89
N GLU A 107 0.29 -24.11 6.34
CA GLU A 107 0.79 -24.90 5.21
C GLU A 107 1.02 -26.36 5.61
N ASP A 108 1.64 -26.61 6.76
CA ASP A 108 1.96 -27.96 7.20
C ASP A 108 0.68 -28.71 7.64
N ILE A 109 -0.29 -28.03 8.26
CA ILE A 109 -1.62 -28.59 8.53
C ILE A 109 -2.32 -28.98 7.22
N TYR A 110 -2.26 -28.12 6.21
CA TYR A 110 -2.84 -28.39 4.89
C TYR A 110 -2.22 -29.62 4.24
N LYS A 111 -0.89 -29.77 4.33
CA LYS A 111 -0.15 -30.95 3.82
C LYS A 111 -0.48 -32.22 4.61
N LEU A 112 -0.49 -32.15 5.94
CA LEU A 112 -0.82 -33.27 6.82
C LEU A 112 -2.22 -33.81 6.56
N ALA A 113 -3.15 -32.94 6.18
CA ALA A 113 -4.51 -33.31 5.84
C ALA A 113 -4.62 -34.24 4.63
N GLY A 114 -3.53 -34.47 3.89
CA GLY A 114 -3.52 -35.43 2.78
C GLY A 114 -4.60 -35.16 1.75
N LEU A 115 -4.97 -33.88 1.58
CA LEU A 115 -5.98 -33.44 0.63
C LEU A 115 -5.61 -33.93 -0.77
N ASN A 116 -6.63 -34.24 -1.59
CA ASN A 116 -6.47 -34.81 -2.94
C ASN A 116 -5.30 -34.12 -3.67
N PRO A 117 -4.34 -34.86 -4.26
CA PRO A 117 -3.22 -34.28 -5.03
C PRO A 117 -3.64 -33.30 -6.14
N GLU A 118 -4.89 -33.36 -6.60
CA GLU A 118 -5.47 -32.41 -7.55
C GLU A 118 -5.85 -31.05 -6.91
N PHE A 119 -5.83 -30.94 -5.58
CA PHE A 119 -6.10 -29.67 -4.91
C PHE A 119 -4.91 -28.72 -5.13
N PRO A 120 -5.17 -27.42 -5.32
CA PRO A 120 -4.10 -26.44 -5.41
C PRO A 120 -3.27 -26.42 -4.12
N SER A 121 -2.04 -25.89 -4.23
CA SER A 121 -1.21 -25.63 -3.05
C SER A 121 -1.90 -24.65 -2.09
N PHE A 122 -1.56 -24.71 -0.80
CA PHE A 122 -2.07 -23.77 0.19
C PHE A 122 -1.79 -22.31 -0.21
N THR A 123 -0.61 -22.06 -0.78
CA THR A 123 -0.22 -20.74 -1.31
C THR A 123 -1.12 -20.31 -2.46
N THR A 124 -1.51 -21.20 -3.37
CA THR A 124 -2.42 -20.87 -4.46
C THR A 124 -3.80 -20.44 -3.94
N ILE A 125 -4.38 -21.18 -3.00
CA ILE A 125 -5.70 -20.81 -2.44
C ILE A 125 -5.62 -19.55 -1.57
N THR A 126 -4.49 -19.31 -0.91
CA THR A 126 -4.24 -18.08 -0.15
C THR A 126 -4.14 -16.86 -1.07
N ILE A 127 -3.37 -16.94 -2.17
CA ILE A 127 -3.29 -15.86 -3.16
C ILE A 127 -4.66 -15.57 -3.76
N HIS A 128 -5.45 -16.62 -4.06
CA HIS A 128 -6.82 -16.45 -4.54
C HIS A 128 -7.70 -15.71 -3.53
N TYR A 129 -7.59 -16.04 -2.23
CA TYR A 129 -8.34 -15.35 -1.18
C TYR A 129 -7.97 -13.85 -1.08
N PHE A 130 -6.67 -13.53 -1.17
CA PHE A 130 -6.17 -12.15 -1.11
C PHE A 130 -5.97 -11.49 -2.49
N GLN A 131 -6.61 -12.00 -3.54
CA GLN A 131 -6.35 -11.57 -4.93
C GLN A 131 -6.59 -10.08 -5.17
N HIS A 132 -7.49 -9.45 -4.41
CA HIS A 132 -7.77 -8.02 -4.49
C HIS A 132 -6.54 -7.15 -4.18
N PHE A 133 -5.63 -7.64 -3.33
CA PHE A 133 -4.36 -6.97 -3.00
C PHE A 133 -3.25 -7.26 -4.01
N ASN A 134 -3.37 -8.33 -4.80
CA ASN A 134 -2.33 -8.82 -5.70
C ASN A 134 -2.40 -8.16 -7.09
N VAL A 135 -2.34 -6.83 -7.13
CA VAL A 135 -2.43 -6.04 -8.39
C VAL A 135 -1.32 -6.41 -9.38
N GLN A 136 -0.14 -6.79 -8.87
CA GLN A 136 1.01 -7.19 -9.67
C GLN A 136 0.92 -8.63 -10.23
N ASN A 137 -0.15 -9.39 -9.94
CA ASN A 137 -0.30 -10.80 -10.34
C ASN A 137 0.88 -11.68 -9.91
N ILE A 138 1.37 -11.48 -8.69
CA ILE A 138 2.42 -12.30 -8.08
C ILE A 138 1.96 -13.77 -8.01
N ASN A 139 2.80 -14.67 -8.52
CA ASN A 139 2.51 -16.10 -8.55
C ASN A 139 2.95 -16.81 -7.24
N SER A 140 2.59 -18.09 -7.11
CA SER A 140 2.93 -18.90 -5.95
C SER A 140 4.44 -19.16 -5.79
N GLU A 141 5.23 -19.07 -6.86
CA GLU A 141 6.69 -19.26 -6.79
C GLU A 141 7.37 -18.11 -6.07
N ARG A 142 6.88 -16.88 -6.29
CA ARG A 142 7.41 -15.68 -5.65
C ARG A 142 6.84 -15.45 -4.25
N ALA A 143 5.61 -15.88 -4.02
CA ALA A 143 4.96 -15.86 -2.71
C ALA A 143 5.31 -17.10 -1.85
N GLN A 144 6.49 -17.70 -2.03
CA GLN A 144 6.89 -18.86 -1.25
C GLN A 144 7.14 -18.46 0.21
N CYS A 145 6.50 -19.20 1.12
CA CYS A 145 6.77 -19.17 2.56
C CYS A 145 6.76 -17.77 3.22
N PRO A 146 5.68 -16.96 3.05
CA PRO A 146 5.55 -15.73 3.83
C PRO A 146 5.57 -16.08 5.33
N LYS A 147 6.03 -15.17 6.21
CA LYS A 147 5.98 -15.44 7.66
C LYS A 147 4.53 -15.57 8.15
N HIS A 148 3.64 -14.75 7.62
CA HIS A 148 2.21 -14.68 7.90
C HIS A 148 1.52 -13.81 6.83
N PHE A 149 0.22 -13.52 6.95
CA PHE A 149 -0.54 -12.85 5.89
C PHE A 149 -0.11 -11.40 5.64
N THR A 150 0.24 -10.63 6.66
CA THR A 150 0.80 -9.27 6.46
C THR A 150 2.07 -9.29 5.60
N ASP A 151 2.95 -10.28 5.79
CA ASP A 151 4.16 -10.46 4.99
C ASP A 151 3.84 -10.87 3.53
N LEU A 152 2.79 -11.67 3.33
CA LEU A 152 2.28 -11.98 2.00
C LEU A 152 1.78 -10.70 1.29
N LEU A 153 0.98 -9.88 1.97
CA LEU A 153 0.48 -8.62 1.42
C LEU A 153 1.63 -7.66 1.09
N ARG A 154 2.64 -7.58 1.96
CA ARG A 154 3.87 -6.86 1.67
C ARG A 154 4.52 -7.38 0.38
N THR A 155 4.62 -8.70 0.22
CA THR A 155 5.20 -9.32 -0.99
C THR A 155 4.45 -8.92 -2.26
N PHE A 156 3.13 -8.76 -2.21
CA PHE A 156 2.33 -8.27 -3.34
C PHE A 156 2.66 -6.83 -3.77
N LEU A 157 3.23 -6.02 -2.88
CA LEU A 157 3.60 -4.62 -3.15
C LEU A 157 5.06 -4.46 -3.61
N LEU A 158 5.92 -5.49 -3.46
CA LEU A 158 7.34 -5.38 -3.79
C LEU A 158 7.61 -5.49 -5.30
N PRO A 159 8.64 -4.79 -5.83
CA PRO A 159 8.95 -4.79 -7.26
C PRO A 159 9.49 -6.15 -7.69
N LEU A 160 9.17 -6.63 -8.89
CA LEU A 160 9.58 -7.95 -9.41
C LEU A 160 11.09 -8.19 -9.40
N SER A 161 11.88 -7.13 -9.66
CA SER A 161 13.33 -7.12 -9.52
C SER A 161 13.76 -6.20 -8.39
N PHE A 162 14.60 -6.70 -7.50
CA PHE A 162 15.22 -5.89 -6.46
C PHE A 162 16.53 -5.33 -6.98
N ASP A 163 16.53 -4.10 -7.48
CA ASP A 163 17.77 -3.34 -7.68
C ASP A 163 18.21 -2.77 -6.33
N PHE A 164 18.66 -3.67 -5.44
CA PHE A 164 19.16 -3.28 -4.14
C PHE A 164 20.61 -2.81 -4.25
N VAL A 165 20.79 -1.50 -4.39
CA VAL A 165 22.08 -0.86 -4.09
C VAL A 165 21.88 0.02 -2.86
N GLN A 166 22.20 -0.55 -1.70
CA GLN A 166 22.24 0.20 -0.46
C GLN A 166 23.52 1.03 -0.42
N GLU A 167 23.43 2.26 -0.93
CA GLU A 167 24.47 3.24 -0.67
C GLU A 167 24.20 3.96 0.64
N VAL A 168 25.24 4.01 1.49
CA VAL A 168 25.31 4.90 2.65
C VAL A 168 25.37 6.32 2.12
N GLY A 169 24.20 6.93 1.93
CA GLY A 169 24.07 8.33 1.56
C GLY A 169 23.21 9.04 2.60
N ASN A 170 23.45 10.35 2.74
CA ASN A 170 22.79 11.22 3.70
C ASN A 170 21.26 11.11 3.64
N ALA A 171 20.62 11.43 4.77
CA ALA A 171 19.17 11.55 4.86
C ALA A 171 18.64 12.51 3.79
N ILE A 172 17.47 12.21 3.24
CA ILE A 172 16.74 13.14 2.39
C ILE A 172 16.00 14.07 3.33
N GLU A 173 16.47 15.31 3.43
CA GLU A 173 15.93 16.28 4.39
C GLU A 173 14.57 16.84 3.95
N HIS A 174 14.37 16.98 2.63
CA HIS A 174 13.17 17.60 2.07
C HIS A 174 12.99 17.25 0.59
N VAL A 175 11.74 17.16 0.14
CA VAL A 175 11.35 17.20 -1.27
C VAL A 175 10.18 18.18 -1.42
N TYR A 176 10.20 18.99 -2.47
CA TYR A 176 9.12 19.92 -2.77
C TYR A 176 7.79 19.18 -3.02
N SER A 177 6.68 19.75 -2.52
CA SER A 177 5.35 19.13 -2.65
C SER A 177 4.84 19.12 -4.10
N VAL A 178 3.78 18.36 -4.35
CA VAL A 178 3.13 18.27 -5.67
C VAL A 178 2.74 19.64 -6.21
N SER A 179 2.11 20.47 -5.39
CA SER A 179 1.70 21.82 -5.78
C SER A 179 2.89 22.72 -6.09
N GLN A 180 3.96 22.70 -5.28
CA GLN A 180 5.18 23.46 -5.54
C GLN A 180 5.86 23.03 -6.84
N LEU A 181 6.00 21.72 -7.04
CA LEU A 181 6.58 21.16 -8.27
C LEU A 181 5.71 21.49 -9.50
N SER A 182 4.39 21.42 -9.38
CA SER A 182 3.46 21.79 -10.44
C SER A 182 3.54 23.27 -10.79
N GLU A 183 3.67 24.16 -9.79
CA GLU A 183 3.89 25.60 -9.98
C GLU A 183 5.21 25.87 -10.71
N ALA A 184 6.26 25.09 -10.41
CA ALA A 184 7.54 25.11 -11.13
C ALA A 184 7.45 24.55 -12.57
N GLY A 185 6.31 23.97 -12.96
CA GLY A 185 6.05 23.43 -14.29
C GLY A 185 6.34 21.94 -14.46
N LEU A 186 6.52 21.19 -13.37
CA LEU A 186 6.62 19.74 -13.41
C LEU A 186 5.26 19.15 -13.76
N VAL A 187 5.26 18.11 -14.61
CA VAL A 187 4.04 17.40 -15.02
C VAL A 187 3.95 16.07 -14.30
N PHE A 188 2.80 15.81 -13.67
CA PHE A 188 2.49 14.51 -13.06
C PHE A 188 1.69 13.66 -14.06
N GLN A 189 2.09 12.40 -14.23
CA GLN A 189 1.44 11.46 -15.14
C GLN A 189 1.26 10.07 -14.50
N VAL A 190 0.22 9.37 -14.91
CA VAL A 190 0.02 7.97 -14.54
C VAL A 190 1.05 7.09 -15.24
N SER A 191 1.67 6.19 -14.49
CA SER A 191 2.56 5.14 -14.99
C SER A 191 1.75 3.91 -15.41
N GLU A 192 2.23 3.18 -16.41
CA GLU A 192 1.69 1.87 -16.79
C GLU A 192 2.14 0.75 -15.82
N SER A 193 3.09 1.02 -14.92
CA SER A 193 3.55 0.05 -13.94
C SER A 193 2.44 -0.30 -12.95
N LYS A 194 2.32 -1.59 -12.64
CA LYS A 194 1.43 -2.13 -11.59
C LYS A 194 2.10 -2.14 -10.22
N CYS A 195 3.42 -1.94 -10.15
CA CYS A 195 4.15 -1.87 -8.90
C CYS A 195 4.03 -0.45 -8.34
N LEU A 196 3.40 -0.31 -7.19
CA LEU A 196 3.16 1.00 -6.56
C LEU A 196 4.45 1.79 -6.29
N LEU A 197 5.57 1.10 -6.11
CA LEU A 197 6.88 1.66 -5.78
C LEU A 197 7.64 2.21 -7.01
N ASP A 198 7.11 2.03 -8.23
CA ASP A 198 7.78 2.42 -9.46
C ASP A 198 7.54 3.87 -9.85
N LEU A 199 8.20 4.76 -9.11
CA LEU A 199 8.28 6.18 -9.44
C LEU A 199 9.40 6.45 -10.44
N GLU A 200 9.10 7.19 -11.51
CA GLU A 200 10.06 7.56 -12.56
C GLU A 200 10.04 9.06 -12.82
N PHE A 201 11.20 9.69 -12.78
CA PHE A 201 11.35 11.10 -13.13
C PHE A 201 12.27 11.25 -14.33
N ASP A 202 11.76 11.87 -15.39
CA ASP A 202 12.55 12.27 -16.56
C ASP A 202 12.11 13.65 -17.04
N LYS A 203 13.09 14.55 -17.25
CA LYS A 203 12.93 15.85 -17.91
C LYS A 203 11.68 16.66 -17.50
N GLY A 204 11.38 16.73 -16.21
CA GLY A 204 10.24 17.51 -15.70
C GLY A 204 8.89 16.79 -15.76
N VAL A 205 8.90 15.46 -15.96
CA VAL A 205 7.72 14.60 -15.83
C VAL A 205 7.99 13.59 -14.72
N LEU A 206 7.11 13.56 -13.71
CA LEU A 206 7.07 12.50 -12.71
C LEU A 206 5.94 11.53 -13.03
N LYS A 207 6.29 10.30 -13.40
CA LYS A 207 5.34 9.21 -13.60
C LYS A 207 5.15 8.45 -12.31
N MET A 208 3.90 8.23 -11.94
CA MET A 208 3.50 7.55 -10.72
C MET A 208 2.47 6.46 -11.03
N PRO A 209 2.63 5.24 -10.51
CA PRO A 209 1.61 4.21 -10.59
C PRO A 209 0.30 4.67 -9.95
N CYS A 210 -0.83 4.20 -10.47
CA CYS A 210 -2.14 4.52 -9.92
C CYS A 210 -2.29 3.92 -8.51
N PHE A 211 -2.62 4.76 -7.53
CA PHE A 211 -2.86 4.37 -6.15
C PHE A 211 -4.35 4.45 -5.81
N HIS A 212 -4.96 3.28 -5.61
CA HIS A 212 -6.34 3.18 -5.15
C HIS A 212 -6.39 3.22 -3.63
N VAL A 213 -7.14 4.18 -3.10
CA VAL A 213 -7.24 4.41 -1.67
C VAL A 213 -8.66 4.13 -1.20
N TYR A 214 -8.80 3.23 -0.22
CA TYR A 214 -10.04 2.79 0.40
C TYR A 214 -9.98 3.03 1.90
N ASP A 215 -11.12 2.98 2.60
CA ASP A 215 -11.20 3.17 4.05
C ASP A 215 -10.26 2.24 4.85
N SER A 216 -10.01 1.03 4.33
CA SER A 216 -9.11 0.05 4.97
C SER A 216 -7.63 0.22 4.62
N THR A 217 -7.28 1.08 3.66
CA THR A 217 -5.90 1.26 3.17
C THR A 217 -4.95 1.64 4.30
N GLU A 218 -5.37 2.54 5.19
CA GLU A 218 -4.55 2.98 6.33
C GLU A 218 -4.16 1.80 7.22
N MET A 219 -5.14 0.97 7.60
CA MET A 219 -4.91 -0.18 8.47
C MET A 219 -3.92 -1.17 7.85
N TYR A 220 -4.08 -1.49 6.56
CA TYR A 220 -3.17 -2.42 5.88
C TYR A 220 -1.75 -1.86 5.82
N MET A 221 -1.60 -0.57 5.44
CA MET A 221 -0.29 0.08 5.36
C MET A 221 0.38 0.16 6.74
N ARG A 222 -0.34 0.47 7.82
CA ARG A 222 0.21 0.48 9.19
C ARG A 222 0.77 -0.87 9.61
N ASN A 223 0.04 -1.95 9.34
CA ASN A 223 0.49 -3.30 9.69
C ASN A 223 1.72 -3.71 8.88
N ILE A 224 1.79 -3.35 7.59
CA ILE A 224 2.98 -3.59 6.76
C ILE A 224 4.17 -2.76 7.25
N LEU A 225 3.95 -1.48 7.58
CA LEU A 225 4.99 -0.58 8.11
C LEU A 225 5.61 -1.10 9.40
N ALA A 226 4.78 -1.42 10.40
CA ALA A 226 5.22 -1.97 11.67
C ALA A 226 5.98 -3.29 11.46
N PHE A 227 5.53 -4.12 10.52
CA PHE A 227 6.21 -5.35 10.18
C PHE A 227 7.58 -5.12 9.53
N GLU A 228 7.70 -4.19 8.57
CA GLU A 228 8.98 -3.81 7.95
C GLU A 228 9.97 -3.29 9.00
N GLU A 229 9.50 -2.44 9.92
CA GLU A 229 10.32 -1.87 10.99
C GLU A 229 10.88 -2.95 11.93
N CYS A 230 10.06 -3.93 12.32
CA CYS A 230 10.48 -5.00 13.22
C CYS A 230 11.32 -6.10 12.54
N ASN A 231 11.09 -6.39 11.25
CA ASN A 231 11.62 -7.61 10.61
C ASN A 231 12.57 -7.37 9.43
N TYR A 232 12.54 -6.20 8.79
CA TYR A 232 13.24 -5.94 7.53
C TYR A 232 14.06 -4.65 7.60
N SER A 233 14.87 -4.51 8.65
CA SER A 233 15.82 -3.39 8.75
C SER A 233 16.73 -3.35 7.51
N GLY A 234 16.64 -2.25 6.76
CA GLY A 234 17.38 -2.04 5.51
C GLY A 234 16.69 -2.50 4.23
N GLN A 235 15.53 -3.18 4.30
CA GLN A 235 14.70 -3.58 3.14
C GLN A 235 13.27 -3.04 3.26
N ASN A 236 13.11 -1.87 3.86
CA ASN A 236 11.84 -1.22 4.15
C ASN A 236 11.32 -0.42 2.94
N TYR A 237 11.08 -1.10 1.82
CA TYR A 237 10.70 -0.47 0.55
C TYR A 237 9.34 0.22 0.60
N ILE A 238 8.38 -0.36 1.34
CA ILE A 238 7.04 0.22 1.49
C ILE A 238 7.13 1.45 2.39
N THR A 239 7.90 1.39 3.47
CA THR A 239 8.20 2.57 4.30
C THR A 239 8.83 3.69 3.49
N GLN A 240 9.83 3.39 2.66
CA GLN A 240 10.47 4.40 1.81
C GLN A 240 9.49 5.05 0.83
N TYR A 241 8.61 4.26 0.22
CA TYR A 241 7.56 4.79 -0.65
C TYR A 241 6.57 5.68 0.10
N LEU A 242 6.11 5.27 1.28
CA LEU A 242 5.15 6.06 2.05
C LEU A 242 5.74 7.41 2.50
N ILE A 243 7.03 7.44 2.87
CA ILE A 243 7.72 8.71 3.15
C ILE A 243 7.89 9.56 1.87
N MET A 244 8.12 8.94 0.71
CA MET A 244 8.10 9.67 -0.56
C MET A 244 6.74 10.32 -0.85
N LEU A 245 5.65 9.60 -0.59
CA LEU A 245 4.30 10.17 -0.70
C LEU A 245 4.07 11.29 0.30
N ASP A 246 4.53 11.13 1.55
CA ASP A 246 4.45 12.14 2.61
C ASP A 246 5.09 13.46 2.20
N PHE A 247 6.32 13.40 1.65
CA PHE A 247 6.97 14.61 1.14
C PHE A 247 6.18 15.29 0.00
N LEU A 248 5.58 14.49 -0.88
CA LEU A 248 4.85 14.99 -2.04
C LEU A 248 3.47 15.57 -1.64
N ILE A 249 2.82 15.01 -0.63
CA ILE A 249 1.44 15.31 -0.24
C ILE A 249 1.42 15.96 1.14
N ASN A 250 1.56 17.29 1.16
CA ASN A 250 1.53 18.08 2.40
C ASN A 250 0.20 18.81 2.62
N SER A 251 -0.71 18.78 1.65
CA SER A 251 -1.97 19.52 1.67
C SER A 251 -3.06 18.91 0.80
N GLU A 252 -4.32 19.30 1.04
CA GLU A 252 -5.47 18.99 0.17
C GLU A 252 -5.24 19.41 -1.30
N LYS A 253 -4.49 20.50 -1.55
CA LYS A 253 -4.13 20.94 -2.91
C LYS A 253 -3.27 19.91 -3.63
N ASP A 254 -2.34 19.28 -2.92
CA ASP A 254 -1.47 18.25 -3.47
C ASP A 254 -2.28 16.99 -3.84
N VAL A 255 -3.19 16.58 -2.94
CA VAL A 255 -4.14 15.47 -3.20
C VAL A 255 -4.98 15.76 -4.44
N SER A 256 -5.56 16.96 -4.51
CA SER A 256 -6.44 17.36 -5.61
C SER A 256 -5.74 17.28 -6.97
N ILE A 257 -4.47 17.72 -7.05
CA ILE A 257 -3.68 17.61 -8.28
C ILE A 257 -3.48 16.15 -8.68
N LEU A 258 -3.11 15.27 -7.74
CA LEU A 258 -2.88 13.85 -8.04
C LEU A 258 -4.17 13.12 -8.42
N VAL A 259 -5.31 13.49 -7.83
CA VAL A 259 -6.64 12.97 -8.20
C VAL A 259 -7.04 13.45 -9.59
N GLU A 260 -6.84 14.73 -9.93
CA GLU A 260 -7.12 15.27 -11.26
C GLU A 260 -6.29 14.57 -12.34
N LYS A 261 -5.04 14.21 -12.04
CA LYS A 261 -4.17 13.45 -12.94
C LYS A 261 -4.47 11.95 -12.98
N GLY A 262 -5.42 11.45 -12.20
CA GLY A 262 -5.75 10.03 -12.12
C GLY A 262 -4.67 9.17 -11.48
N ILE A 263 -3.69 9.78 -10.80
CA ILE A 263 -2.64 9.07 -10.07
C ILE A 263 -3.20 8.52 -8.76
N ILE A 264 -4.11 9.24 -8.12
CA ILE A 264 -4.82 8.78 -6.92
C ILE A 264 -6.30 8.61 -7.25
N VAL A 265 -6.84 7.43 -6.94
CA VAL A 265 -8.28 7.18 -6.96
C VAL A 265 -8.76 7.07 -5.53
N ASN A 266 -9.39 8.14 -5.04
CA ASN A 266 -9.85 8.25 -3.66
C ASN A 266 -11.28 7.69 -3.49
N TRP A 267 -11.41 6.53 -2.86
CA TRP A 267 -12.69 5.90 -2.50
C TRP A 267 -13.14 6.22 -1.07
N MET A 268 -12.40 7.03 -0.29
CA MET A 268 -12.82 7.48 1.05
C MET A 268 -13.89 8.59 0.99
N GLY A 269 -14.06 9.21 -0.17
CA GLY A 269 -15.06 10.27 -0.40
C GLY A 269 -14.67 11.67 0.07
N ASP A 270 -13.56 11.84 0.79
CA ASP A 270 -13.03 13.14 1.24
C ASP A 270 -11.53 13.27 0.93
N ALA A 271 -11.12 14.36 0.29
CA ALA A 271 -9.72 14.65 -0.01
C ALA A 271 -8.90 15.00 1.25
N ASN A 272 -9.54 15.63 2.26
CA ASN A 272 -8.92 15.97 3.55
C ASN A 272 -8.68 14.74 4.44
N ALA A 273 -9.39 13.65 4.18
CA ALA A 273 -9.12 12.39 4.85
C ALA A 273 -7.80 11.78 4.36
N LEU A 274 -7.43 12.00 3.08
CA LEU A 274 -6.28 11.36 2.47
C LEU A 274 -4.94 11.97 2.91
N ASP A 275 -4.78 13.29 2.86
CA ASP A 275 -3.55 13.94 3.31
C ASP A 275 -3.31 13.68 4.81
N THR A 276 -4.38 13.74 5.60
CA THR A 276 -4.35 13.36 7.02
C THR A 276 -3.93 11.91 7.21
N MET A 277 -4.46 10.97 6.42
CA MET A 277 -4.06 9.56 6.47
C MET A 277 -2.57 9.39 6.18
N ILE A 278 -2.06 9.95 5.08
CA ILE A 278 -0.65 9.80 4.67
C ILE A 278 0.28 10.37 5.74
N ASN A 279 0.01 11.59 6.20
CA ASN A 279 0.76 12.22 7.29
C ASN A 279 0.74 11.36 8.56
N ASN A 280 -0.42 10.78 8.90
CA ASN A 280 -0.54 9.91 10.07
C ASN A 280 0.14 8.55 9.90
N LEU A 281 0.29 8.03 8.67
CA LEU A 281 1.04 6.81 8.41
C LEU A 281 2.53 7.01 8.66
N CYS A 282 3.05 8.18 8.30
CA CYS A 282 4.48 8.49 8.40
C CYS A 282 4.92 9.07 9.76
N LYS A 283 3.96 9.41 10.65
CA LYS A 283 4.26 9.81 12.03
C LYS A 283 5.01 8.72 12.79
N ASN A 284 6.04 9.14 13.53
CA ASN A 284 6.89 8.29 14.39
C ASN A 284 7.72 7.24 13.64
N ILE A 285 7.84 7.32 12.31
CA ILE A 285 8.74 6.43 11.56
C ILE A 285 10.18 6.95 11.68
N SER A 286 11.06 6.15 12.27
CA SER A 286 12.49 6.45 12.37
C SER A 286 13.20 5.94 11.11
N MET A 287 13.30 6.74 10.05
CA MET A 287 13.98 6.31 8.82
C MET A 287 15.07 7.27 8.35
N TYR A 288 16.30 6.77 8.31
CA TYR A 288 17.49 7.54 7.93
C TYR A 288 18.07 7.15 6.56
N ARG A 289 17.46 6.18 5.86
CA ARG A 289 18.07 5.54 4.68
C ARG A 289 17.06 5.31 3.56
N PHE A 290 17.30 5.95 2.42
CA PHE A 290 16.63 5.66 1.15
C PHE A 290 17.52 4.79 0.26
N ASN A 291 16.89 3.97 -0.57
CA ASN A 291 17.56 3.29 -1.68
C ASN A 291 18.05 4.30 -2.73
N SER A 292 18.98 3.85 -3.58
CA SER A 292 19.60 4.70 -4.61
C SER A 292 18.58 5.29 -5.60
N LYS A 293 17.55 4.52 -6.01
CA LYS A 293 16.48 4.96 -6.92
C LYS A 293 15.73 6.14 -6.34
N TYR A 294 15.20 6.04 -5.12
CA TYR A 294 14.49 7.15 -4.47
C TYR A 294 15.40 8.33 -4.14
N ARG A 295 16.66 8.09 -3.77
CA ARG A 295 17.62 9.19 -3.56
C ARG A 295 17.86 9.97 -4.85
N SER A 296 18.04 9.28 -5.98
CA SER A 296 18.21 9.90 -7.29
C SER A 296 16.94 10.67 -7.70
N LEU A 297 15.77 10.08 -7.47
CA LEU A 297 14.48 10.69 -7.70
C LEU A 297 14.35 12.03 -6.96
N CYS A 298 14.58 12.03 -5.64
CA CYS A 298 14.50 13.25 -4.81
C CYS A 298 15.48 14.33 -5.26
N LYS A 299 16.72 13.96 -5.57
CA LYS A 299 17.72 14.90 -6.11
C LYS A 299 17.26 15.48 -7.45
N GLY A 300 16.67 14.67 -8.31
CA GLY A 300 16.12 15.10 -9.60
C GLY A 300 14.96 16.10 -9.43
N LEU A 301 14.01 15.80 -8.54
CA LEU A 301 12.86 16.67 -8.25
C LEU A 301 13.30 18.01 -7.64
N ASN A 302 14.18 17.98 -6.64
CA ASN A 302 14.69 19.21 -6.04
C ASN A 302 15.54 20.00 -7.02
N GLY A 303 16.41 19.34 -7.80
CA GLY A 303 17.20 19.98 -8.85
C GLY A 303 16.34 20.62 -9.94
N PHE A 304 15.18 20.02 -10.26
CA PHE A 304 14.21 20.61 -11.17
C PHE A 304 13.61 21.89 -10.61
N TYR A 305 13.14 21.88 -9.36
CA TYR A 305 12.57 23.07 -8.72
C TYR A 305 13.60 24.19 -8.54
N GLU A 306 14.82 23.84 -8.08
CA GLU A 306 15.90 24.79 -7.81
C GLU A 306 16.52 25.40 -9.06
N ASN A 307 16.21 24.89 -10.25
CA ASN A 307 16.59 25.56 -11.49
C ASN A 307 16.00 26.99 -11.48
N PRO A 308 16.81 28.06 -11.69
CA PRO A 308 16.34 29.43 -11.56
C PRO A 308 15.09 29.73 -12.39
N ARG A 309 14.99 29.21 -13.62
CA ARG A 309 13.82 29.42 -14.49
C ARG A 309 12.56 28.81 -13.89
N ASN A 310 12.66 27.59 -13.38
CA ASN A 310 11.54 26.86 -12.79
C ASN A 310 11.14 27.49 -11.45
N LYS A 311 12.12 27.88 -10.63
CA LYS A 311 11.89 28.59 -9.36
C LYS A 311 11.18 29.93 -9.55
N TYR A 312 11.64 30.76 -10.48
CA TYR A 312 10.97 32.02 -10.79
C TYR A 312 9.56 31.80 -11.37
N LYS A 313 9.38 30.76 -12.19
CA LYS A 313 8.06 30.36 -12.66
C LYS A 313 7.14 29.97 -11.49
N ALA A 314 7.62 29.17 -10.54
CA ALA A 314 6.86 28.78 -9.35
C ALA A 314 6.44 30.01 -8.54
N ILE A 315 7.39 30.90 -8.22
CA ILE A 315 7.11 32.15 -7.49
C ILE A 315 6.07 33.00 -8.22
N PHE A 316 6.19 33.12 -9.55
CA PHE A 316 5.23 33.90 -10.34
C PHE A 316 3.82 33.27 -10.33
N VAL A 317 3.72 31.96 -10.52
CA VAL A 317 2.43 31.26 -10.45
C VAL A 317 1.83 31.40 -9.05
N HIS A 318 2.64 31.21 -8.01
CA HIS A 318 2.21 31.32 -6.62
C HIS A 318 1.70 32.72 -6.27
N GLU A 319 2.45 33.76 -6.64
CA GLU A 319 2.10 35.13 -6.25
C GLU A 319 0.91 35.70 -7.03
N TYR A 320 0.74 35.31 -8.30
CA TYR A 320 -0.21 35.95 -9.20
C TYR A 320 -1.38 35.07 -9.64
N PHE A 321 -1.27 33.74 -9.53
CA PHE A 321 -2.29 32.79 -10.02
C PHE A 321 -2.93 31.94 -8.92
N ASN A 322 -2.69 32.24 -7.65
CA ASN A 322 -3.23 31.45 -6.53
C ASN A 322 -4.70 31.75 -6.17
N THR A 323 -5.29 32.86 -6.61
CA THR A 323 -6.71 33.15 -6.36
C THR A 323 -7.38 33.75 -7.60
N PRO A 324 -8.71 33.56 -7.78
CA PRO A 324 -9.43 34.14 -8.91
C PRO A 324 -9.26 35.66 -9.03
N TRP A 325 -9.20 36.36 -7.88
CA TRP A 325 -8.98 37.82 -7.84
C TRP A 325 -7.58 38.22 -8.27
N LYS A 326 -6.54 37.49 -7.83
CA LYS A 326 -5.17 37.73 -8.29
C LYS A 326 -5.05 37.50 -9.80
N ILE A 327 -5.65 36.42 -10.31
CA ILE A 327 -5.70 36.13 -11.76
C ILE A 327 -6.36 37.28 -12.53
N ALA A 328 -7.56 37.73 -12.11
CA ALA A 328 -8.27 38.81 -12.78
C ALA A 328 -7.48 40.14 -12.74
N SER A 329 -6.86 40.44 -11.59
CA SER A 329 -6.00 41.62 -11.43
C SER A 329 -4.79 41.57 -12.36
N THR A 330 -4.11 40.44 -12.42
CA THR A 330 -2.95 40.23 -13.30
C THR A 330 -3.33 40.34 -14.78
N ILE A 331 -4.45 39.74 -15.20
CA ILE A 331 -4.95 39.87 -16.59
C ILE A 331 -5.24 41.34 -16.90
N THR A 332 -5.90 42.06 -15.99
CA THR A 332 -6.23 43.48 -16.17
C THR A 332 -4.95 44.31 -16.30
N ALA A 333 -3.95 44.08 -15.44
CA ALA A 333 -2.66 44.77 -15.51
C ALA A 333 -1.94 44.51 -16.84
N VAL A 334 -1.93 43.27 -17.34
CA VAL A 334 -1.34 42.91 -18.63
C VAL A 334 -2.05 43.60 -19.79
N LEU A 335 -3.39 43.62 -19.79
CA LEU A 335 -4.18 44.31 -20.83
C LEU A 335 -3.94 45.82 -20.81
N LEU A 336 -3.87 46.43 -19.62
CA LEU A 336 -3.53 47.85 -19.48
C LEU A 336 -2.14 48.15 -20.04
N LEU A 337 -1.13 47.35 -19.73
CA LEU A 337 0.23 47.50 -20.28
C LEU A 337 0.26 47.35 -21.81
N LEU A 338 -0.51 46.41 -22.36
CA LEU A 338 -0.63 46.25 -23.82
C LEU A 338 -1.29 47.47 -24.47
N PHE A 339 -2.37 47.99 -23.90
CA PHE A 339 -3.04 49.18 -24.43
C PHE A 339 -2.17 50.42 -24.33
N THR A 340 -1.45 50.63 -23.23
CA THR A 340 -0.52 51.77 -23.11
C THR A 340 0.65 51.66 -24.08
N PHE A 341 1.18 50.45 -24.30
CA PHE A 341 2.21 50.22 -25.31
C PHE A 341 1.72 50.52 -26.73
N ILE A 342 0.52 50.02 -27.10
CA ILE A 342 -0.09 50.32 -28.41
C ILE A 342 -0.30 51.82 -28.56
N GLN A 343 -0.83 52.50 -27.55
CA GLN A 343 -1.01 53.95 -27.55
C GLN A 343 0.32 54.69 -27.76
N ALA A 344 1.39 54.27 -27.09
CA ALA A 344 2.72 54.87 -27.25
C ALA A 344 3.24 54.68 -28.68
N VAL A 345 3.12 53.48 -29.25
CA VAL A 345 3.52 53.19 -30.64
C VAL A 345 2.72 54.04 -31.63
N CYS A 346 1.39 54.10 -31.49
CA CYS A 346 0.54 54.95 -32.33
C CYS A 346 0.91 56.43 -32.23
N SER A 347 1.22 56.90 -31.01
CA SER A 347 1.60 58.30 -30.78
C SER A 347 2.94 58.63 -31.45
N ILE A 348 3.94 57.74 -31.32
CA ILE A 348 5.24 57.90 -32.00
C ILE A 348 5.04 57.88 -33.52
N TRP A 349 4.24 56.94 -34.04
CA TRP A 349 3.99 56.84 -35.48
C TRP A 349 3.30 58.09 -36.04
N SER A 350 2.40 58.72 -35.27
CA SER A 350 1.74 59.97 -35.65
C SER A 350 2.69 61.16 -35.77
N LEU A 351 3.89 61.11 -35.18
CA LEU A 351 4.91 62.16 -35.31
C LEU A 351 5.73 62.06 -36.61
N PHE A 352 5.69 60.91 -37.29
CA PHE A 352 6.42 60.67 -38.54
C PHE A 352 5.54 60.74 -39.80
N LYS A 353 4.28 61.14 -39.64
CA LYS A 353 3.31 61.37 -40.71
C LYS A 353 2.98 62.85 -40.78
#